data_AF-A0A941ZA00-F1
#
_entry.id   AF-A0A941ZA00-F1
#
_cell.length_a   1.000
_cell.length_b   1.000
_cell.length_c   1.000
_cell.angle_alpha   90.00
_cell.angle_beta   90.00
_cell.angle_gamma   90.00
#
_symmetry.space_group_name_H-M   'P 1'
#
loop_
_entity.id
_entity.type
_entity.pdbx_description
1 polymer ?
#
loop_
_entity_poly.entity_id
_entity_poly.type
_entity_poly.pdbx_seq_one_letter_code
_entity_poly.pdbx_strand_id
1 'polypeptide(L)' 'MKELCSFKEKYKLTLEEAFPNIKIVVGTHEEHVTPQQYKEQVKKLFCQPRKTMVDVILNKD' A
#
# COMPACT_ATOMS: atom_id res chain seq x y z
N MET A 1 -5.86 12.63 -1.93
CA MET A 1 -4.51 12.22 -1.51
C MET A 1 -4.63 11.66 -0.09
N LYS A 2 -4.39 10.36 0.11
CA LYS A 2 -4.49 9.73 1.44
C LYS A 2 -3.07 9.76 2.01
N GLU A 3 -2.77 10.77 2.81
CA GLU A 3 -1.43 10.88 3.38
C GLU A 3 -1.25 9.78 4.43
N LEU A 4 -0.27 8.88 4.21
CA LEU A 4 0.08 7.80 5.14
C LEU A 4 0.55 8.34 6.51
N CYS A 5 0.94 9.61 6.58
CA CYS A 5 1.37 10.26 7.80
C CYS A 5 0.91 11.73 7.80
N SER A 6 0.03 12.09 8.75
CA SER A 6 -0.45 13.46 8.98
C SER A 6 0.65 14.45 9.40
N PHE A 7 1.87 13.96 9.64
CA PHE A 7 3.02 14.75 10.10
C PHE A 7 4.17 14.79 9.09
N LYS A 8 3.96 14.31 7.84
CA LYS A 8 5.02 14.23 6.81
C LYS A 8 5.76 15.57 6.64
N GLU A 9 5.03 16.68 6.72
CA GLU A 9 5.57 18.02 6.52
C GLU A 9 6.43 18.46 7.70
N LYS A 10 6.01 18.15 8.92
CA LYS A 10 6.80 18.43 10.12
C LYS A 10 8.12 17.66 10.11
N TYR A 11 8.08 16.38 9.73
CA TYR A 11 9.30 15.58 9.62
C TYR A 11 10.25 16.11 8.55
N LYS A 12 9.72 16.51 7.39
CA LYS A 12 10.55 17.09 6.32
C LYS A 12 11.26 18.36 6.81
N LEU A 13 10.53 19.29 7.43
CA LEU A 13 11.09 20.55 7.94
C LEU A 13 12.16 20.31 9.01
N THR A 14 11.89 19.47 10.02
CA THR A 14 12.86 19.17 11.07
C THR A 14 14.13 18.51 10.53
N LEU A 15 14.00 17.64 9.52
CA LEU A 15 15.15 16.99 8.90
C LEU A 15 15.97 17.95 8.03
N GLU A 16 15.32 18.87 7.31
CA GLU A 16 16.00 19.93 6.54
C GLU A 16 16.76 20.89 7.45
N GLU A 17 16.19 21.25 8.61
CA GLU A 17 16.83 22.11 9.61
C GLU A 17 18.03 21.42 10.29
N ALA A 18 17.90 20.13 10.64
CA ALA A 18 18.95 19.39 11.33
C ALA A 18 20.09 18.93 10.40
N PHE A 19 19.82 18.72 9.11
CA PHE A 19 20.77 18.16 8.16
C PHE A 19 20.81 18.92 6.83
N PRO A 20 21.40 20.14 6.80
CA PRO A 20 21.37 21.01 5.62
C PRO A 20 22.14 20.47 4.40
N ASN A 21 23.06 19.50 4.62
CA ASN A 21 23.89 18.92 3.56
C ASN A 21 23.33 17.60 2.99
N ILE A 22 22.16 17.15 3.45
CA ILE A 22 21.56 15.89 3.00
C ILE A 22 20.36 16.18 2.10
N LYS A 23 20.31 15.53 0.94
CA LYS A 23 19.16 15.61 0.03
C LYS A 23 18.06 14.68 0.52
N ILE A 24 17.02 15.24 1.14
CA ILE A 24 15.86 14.48 1.63
C ILE A 24 14.93 14.17 0.45
N VAL A 25 14.77 12.88 0.15
CA VAL A 25 13.84 12.38 -0.87
C VAL A 25 12.63 11.78 -0.16
N VAL A 26 11.48 12.43 -0.30
CA VAL A 26 10.22 11.91 0.22
C VAL A 26 9.85 10.67 -0.60
N GLY A 27 9.48 9.58 0.09
CA GLY A 27 9.34 8.25 -0.49
C GLY A 27 8.65 8.23 -1.85
N THR A 28 9.33 7.64 -2.83
CA THR A 28 8.89 7.48 -4.23
C THR A 28 7.82 6.39 -4.40
N HIS A 29 7.11 6.03 -3.33
CA HIS A 29 6.09 5.00 -3.40
C HIS A 29 4.84 5.60 -4.05
N GLU A 30 4.75 5.43 -5.37
CA GLU A 30 3.48 5.60 -6.07
C GLU A 30 2.59 4.41 -5.72
N GLU A 31 1.37 4.68 -5.26
CA GLU A 31 0.38 3.62 -5.07
C GLU A 31 0.02 3.07 -6.46
N HIS A 32 0.52 1.88 -6.82
CA HIS A 32 0.23 1.26 -8.12
C HIS A 32 -1.23 0.79 -8.25
N VAL A 33 -2.02 0.87 -7.18
CA VAL A 33 -3.38 0.34 -7.11
C VAL A 33 -4.27 1.40 -6.49
N THR A 34 -5.37 1.73 -7.18
CA THR A 34 -6.35 2.67 -6.64
C THR A 34 -7.03 2.09 -5.39
N PRO A 35 -7.53 2.94 -4.47
CA PRO A 35 -8.24 2.45 -3.28
C PRO A 35 -9.44 1.54 -3.59
N GLN A 36 -10.10 1.74 -4.74
CA GLN A 36 -11.21 0.90 -5.18
C GLN A 36 -10.73 -0.49 -5.63
N GLN A 37 -9.67 -0.54 -6.44
CA GLN A 37 -9.06 -1.81 -6.85
C GLN A 37 -8.55 -2.61 -5.65
N TYR A 38 -7.92 -1.93 -4.68
CA TYR A 38 -7.50 -2.58 -3.44
C TYR A 38 -8.68 -3.17 -2.67
N LYS A 39 -9.76 -2.40 -2.50
CA LYS A 39 -10.99 -2.89 -1.85
C LYS A 39 -11.59 -4.09 -2.57
N GLU A 40 -11.61 -4.10 -3.89
CA GLU A 40 -12.11 -5.23 -4.68
C GLU A 40 -11.25 -6.48 -4.52
N GLN A 41 -9.92 -6.34 -4.53
CA GLN A 41 -8.99 -7.45 -4.29
C GLN A 41 -9.19 -8.06 -2.91
N VAL A 42 -9.28 -7.21 -1.88
CA VAL A 42 -9.56 -7.65 -0.51
C VAL A 42 -10.92 -8.36 -0.43
N LYS A 43 -11.96 -7.79 -1.05
CA LYS A 43 -13.28 -8.41 -1.09
C LYS A 43 -13.23 -9.80 -1.75
N LYS A 44 -12.51 -9.95 -2.86
CA LYS A 44 -12.34 -11.25 -3.53
C LYS A 44 -11.64 -12.28 -2.64
N LEU A 45 -10.63 -11.87 -1.85
CA LEU A 45 -9.90 -12.76 -0.95
C LEU A 45 -10.80 -13.35 0.16
N PHE A 46 -11.72 -12.55 0.69
CA PHE A 46 -12.61 -12.98 1.79
C PHE A 46 -13.94 -13.57 1.32
N CYS A 47 -14.44 -13.16 0.16
CA CYS A 47 -15.69 -13.64 -0.43
C CYS A 47 -15.48 -14.77 -1.45
N GLN A 48 -14.28 -15.36 -1.51
CA GLN A 48 -14.04 -16.51 -2.36
C GLN A 48 -14.92 -17.70 -1.92
N PRO A 49 -15.48 -18.46 -2.88
CA PRO A 49 -16.15 -19.72 -2.55
C PRO A 49 -15.16 -20.65 -1.83
N ARG A 50 -15.66 -21.47 -0.90
CA ARG A 50 -14.81 -22.45 -0.20
C ARG A 50 -14.22 -23.41 -1.22
N LYS A 51 -12.90 -23.35 -1.42
CA LYS A 51 -12.15 -24.31 -2.22
C LYS A 51 -11.54 -25.36 -1.28
N THR A 52 -11.71 -26.63 -1.61
CA THR A 52 -10.98 -27.72 -0.95
C THR A 52 -9.60 -27.87 -1.57
N MET A 53 -8.67 -28.55 -0.89
CA MET A 53 -7.36 -28.86 -1.47
C MET A 53 -7.46 -29.63 -2.80
N VAL A 54 -8.51 -30.44 -2.98
CA VAL A 54 -8.78 -31.16 -4.22
C VAL A 54 -9.13 -30.19 -5.35
N ASP A 55 -9.94 -29.18 -5.09
CA ASP A 55 -10.33 -28.16 -6.08
C ASP A 55 -9.13 -27.33 -6.54
N VAL A 56 -8.22 -27.01 -5.61
CA VAL A 56 -6.97 -26.29 -5.88
C VAL A 56 -6.02 -27.12 -6.73
N ILE A 57 -5.83 -28.40 -6.41
CA ILE A 57 -4.92 -29.29 -7.17
C ILE A 57 -5.45 -29.55 -8.59
N LEU A 58 -6.77 -29.67 -8.73
CA LEU A 58 -7.41 -30.00 -10.01
C LEU A 58 -7.76 -28.76 -10.87
N ASN A 59 -7.41 -27.54 -10.45
CA ASN A 59 -7.76 -26.27 -11.11
C ASN A 59 -9.22 -26.21 -11.57
N LYS A 60 -10.14 -26.62 -10.68
CA LYS A 60 -11.57 -26.45 -10.91
C LYS A 60 -11.95 -25.08 -10.36
N ASP A 61 -11.94 -24.08 -11.23
CA ASP A 61 -12.34 -22.70 -10.89
C ASP A 61 -13.85 -22.53 -10.70
#